data_AF-A0A7S1ADS1-F1
#
_entry.id   AF-A0A7S1ADS1-F1
#
_cell.length_a   1.000
_cell.length_b   1.000
_cell.length_c   1.000
_cell.angle_alpha   90.00
_cell.angle_beta   90.00
_cell.angle_gamma   90.00
#
_symmetry.space_group_name_H-M   'P 1'
#
loop_
_entity.id
_entity.type
_entity.pdbx_description
1 polymer ?
#
loop_
_entity_poly.entity_id
_entity_poly.type
_entity_poly.pdbx_seq_one_letter_code
_entity_poly.pdbx_strand_id
1 'polypeptide(L)'
;SDRSKEAQSKMESVLSSTKDQRERVLCESYQQGGKIRAEGVESAMDTVSDAELPFLKGIEILPLKESQDTIVASEKAAAAAQIAISEARTYIASKNLEIKKFATATSTQEAFGKFTERINSAAQKLNQFRKDTDVRRRSVLMQEAAVKMDEVDKEVKNMADAVQPFADEDVEK
;
A
#
# COMPACT_ATOMS: atom_id res chain seq x y z
N SER A 1 -47.11 14.74 34.87
CA SER A 1 -48.38 14.39 34.21
C SER A 1 -48.35 12.92 33.84
N ASP A 2 -49.42 12.18 34.12
CA ASP A 2 -49.53 10.75 33.80
C ASP A 2 -49.39 10.45 32.31
N ARG A 3 -49.79 11.39 31.44
CA ARG A 3 -49.56 11.32 29.99
C ARG A 3 -48.08 11.24 29.62
N SER A 4 -47.20 11.88 30.39
CA SER A 4 -45.75 11.84 30.15
C SER A 4 -45.16 10.46 30.47
N LYS A 5 -45.59 9.86 31.59
CA LYS A 5 -45.15 8.52 32.00
C LYS A 5 -45.64 7.44 31.03
N GLU A 6 -46.88 7.55 30.56
CA GLU A 6 -47.44 6.60 29.59
C GLU A 6 -46.74 6.69 28.23
N ALA A 7 -46.43 7.90 27.77
CA ALA A 7 -45.63 8.10 26.56
C ALA A 7 -44.22 7.51 26.69
N GLN A 8 -43.58 7.69 27.86
CA GLN A 8 -42.27 7.14 28.14
C GLN A 8 -42.27 5.59 28.13
N SER A 9 -43.27 4.96 28.75
CA SER A 9 -43.41 3.50 28.76
C SER A 9 -43.63 2.93 27.35
N LYS A 10 -44.46 3.59 26.53
CA LYS A 10 -44.65 3.20 25.13
C LYS A 10 -43.35 3.33 24.32
N MET A 11 -42.59 4.41 24.53
CA MET A 11 -41.29 4.59 23.90
C MET A 11 -40.29 3.50 24.29
N GLU A 12 -40.18 3.17 25.58
CA GLU A 12 -39.31 2.10 26.08
C GLU A 12 -39.69 0.72 25.51
N SER A 13 -40.99 0.42 25.41
CA SER A 13 -41.50 -0.80 24.78
C SER A 13 -41.13 -0.91 23.31
N VAL A 14 -41.28 0.18 22.54
CA VAL A 14 -40.86 0.22 21.13
C VAL A 14 -39.35 0.08 21.01
N LEU A 15 -38.57 0.76 21.86
CA LEU A 15 -37.11 0.66 21.85
C LEU A 15 -36.64 -0.76 22.13
N SER A 16 -37.26 -1.44 23.10
CA SER A 16 -36.95 -2.84 23.44
C SER A 16 -37.29 -3.79 22.30
N SER A 17 -38.52 -3.72 21.78
CA SER A 17 -39.00 -4.63 20.71
C SER A 17 -38.24 -4.50 19.38
N THR A 18 -37.63 -3.35 19.12
CA THR A 18 -36.87 -3.08 17.88
C THR A 18 -35.35 -3.16 18.06
N LYS A 19 -34.85 -3.43 19.28
CA LYS A 19 -33.40 -3.46 19.58
C LYS A 19 -32.64 -4.43 18.68
N ASP A 20 -33.06 -5.69 18.65
CA ASP A 20 -32.35 -6.74 17.90
C ASP A 20 -32.36 -6.47 16.40
N GLN A 21 -33.46 -5.92 15.87
CA GLN A 21 -33.55 -5.52 14.46
C GLN A 21 -32.57 -4.39 14.13
N ARG A 22 -32.48 -3.36 14.99
CA ARG A 22 -31.51 -2.26 14.81
C ARG A 22 -30.07 -2.77 14.88
N GLU A 23 -29.76 -3.60 15.88
CA GLU A 23 -28.42 -4.18 16.05
C GLU A 23 -28.04 -5.04 14.83
N ARG A 24 -28.96 -5.86 14.32
CA ARG A 24 -28.75 -6.65 13.12
C ARG A 24 -28.43 -5.79 11.90
N VAL A 25 -29.22 -4.75 11.64
CA VAL A 25 -29.00 -3.85 10.49
C VAL A 25 -27.66 -3.12 10.60
N LEU A 26 -27.26 -2.70 11.81
CA LEU A 26 -25.95 -2.11 12.04
C LEU A 26 -24.81 -3.11 11.80
N CYS A 27 -24.94 -4.33 12.30
CA CYS A 27 -23.99 -5.42 12.04
C CYS A 27 -23.80 -5.67 10.53
N GLU A 28 -24.90 -5.76 9.77
CA GLU A 28 -24.87 -5.95 8.31
C GLU A 28 -24.17 -4.79 7.59
N SER A 29 -24.50 -3.55 7.96
CA SER A 29 -23.87 -2.35 7.41
C SER A 29 -22.37 -2.30 7.70
N TYR A 30 -21.97 -2.63 8.93
CA TYR A 30 -20.57 -2.66 9.33
C TYR A 30 -19.80 -3.78 8.65
N GLN A 31 -20.41 -4.95 8.49
CA GLN A 31 -19.84 -6.05 7.74
C GLN A 31 -19.60 -5.65 6.29
N GLN A 32 -20.57 -5.00 5.64
CA GLN A 32 -20.43 -4.53 4.26
C GLN A 32 -19.33 -3.45 4.14
N GLY A 33 -19.25 -2.52 5.09
CA GLY A 33 -18.18 -1.52 5.12
C GLY A 33 -16.79 -2.11 5.34
N GLY A 34 -16.69 -3.21 6.09
CA GLY A 34 -15.45 -3.98 6.25
C GLY A 34 -15.07 -4.72 4.98
N LYS A 35 -16.05 -5.34 4.31
CA LYS A 35 -15.89 -6.04 3.03
C LYS A 35 -15.33 -5.11 1.95
N ILE A 36 -15.96 -3.96 1.74
CA ILE A 36 -15.53 -2.96 0.74
C ILE A 36 -14.07 -2.54 0.96
N ARG A 37 -13.65 -2.36 2.21
CA ARG A 37 -12.26 -2.00 2.54
C ARG A 37 -11.29 -3.15 2.33
N ALA A 38 -11.68 -4.38 2.66
CA ALA A 38 -10.87 -5.56 2.37
C ALA A 38 -10.68 -5.76 0.85
N GLU A 39 -11.74 -5.56 0.06
CA GLU A 39 -11.68 -5.55 -1.41
C GLU A 39 -10.81 -4.39 -1.94
N GLY A 40 -10.88 -3.22 -1.31
CA GLY A 40 -10.00 -2.09 -1.63
C GLY A 40 -8.52 -2.38 -1.38
N VAL A 41 -8.20 -3.15 -0.32
CA VAL A 41 -6.84 -3.64 -0.08
C VAL A 41 -6.38 -4.59 -1.19
N GLU A 42 -7.25 -5.50 -1.63
CA GLU A 42 -6.92 -6.42 -2.72
C GLU A 42 -6.69 -5.69 -4.04
N SER A 43 -7.56 -4.76 -4.40
CA SER A 43 -7.38 -3.93 -5.59
C SER A 43 -6.08 -3.11 -5.54
N ALA A 44 -5.71 -2.58 -4.37
CA ALA A 44 -4.42 -1.92 -4.22
C ALA A 44 -3.23 -2.91 -4.37
N MET A 45 -3.37 -4.14 -3.89
CA MET A 45 -2.35 -5.19 -4.09
C MET A 45 -2.25 -5.67 -5.54
N ASP A 46 -3.31 -5.57 -6.33
CA ASP A 46 -3.24 -5.81 -7.78
C ASP A 46 -2.35 -4.76 -8.44
N THR A 47 -2.48 -3.47 -8.08
CA THR A 47 -1.60 -2.41 -8.60
C THR A 47 -0.13 -2.58 -8.18
N VAL A 48 0.10 -3.14 -6.99
CA VAL A 48 1.44 -3.53 -6.52
C VAL A 48 1.99 -4.65 -7.41
N SER A 49 1.16 -5.64 -7.75
CA SER A 49 1.56 -6.75 -8.63
C SER A 49 1.87 -6.26 -10.04
N ASP A 50 1.08 -5.33 -10.57
CA ASP A 50 1.30 -4.71 -11.88
C ASP A 50 2.64 -3.96 -11.95
N ALA A 51 3.01 -3.26 -10.87
CA ALA A 51 4.26 -2.50 -10.81
C ALA A 51 5.52 -3.40 -10.85
N GLU A 52 5.43 -4.67 -10.41
CA GLU A 52 6.56 -5.61 -10.51
C GLU A 52 6.52 -6.53 -11.73
N LEU A 53 5.56 -6.36 -12.65
CA LEU A 53 5.41 -7.25 -13.80
C LEU A 53 6.72 -7.52 -14.58
N PRO A 54 7.60 -6.53 -14.83
CA PRO A 54 8.87 -6.79 -15.49
C PRO A 54 9.73 -7.81 -14.72
N PHE A 55 9.82 -7.66 -13.41
CA PHE A 55 10.60 -8.54 -12.54
C PHE A 55 9.95 -9.92 -12.39
N LEU A 56 8.61 -9.99 -12.31
CA LEU A 56 7.88 -11.26 -12.27
C LEU A 56 8.06 -12.09 -13.55
N LYS A 57 8.36 -11.44 -14.68
CA LYS A 57 8.70 -12.10 -15.95
C LYS A 57 10.19 -12.48 -16.05
N GLY A 58 10.97 -12.29 -14.99
CA GLY A 58 12.40 -12.58 -14.93
C GLY A 58 13.28 -11.53 -15.60
N ILE A 59 12.74 -10.36 -15.93
CA ILE A 59 13.52 -9.24 -16.50
C ILE A 59 14.09 -8.44 -15.33
N GLU A 60 15.21 -8.92 -14.80
CA GLU A 60 15.86 -8.35 -13.61
C GLU A 60 16.66 -7.06 -13.91
N ILE A 61 17.05 -6.87 -15.18
CA ILE A 61 17.83 -5.70 -15.61
C ILE A 61 17.05 -5.00 -16.71
N LEU A 62 16.48 -3.84 -16.37
CA LEU A 62 15.85 -2.93 -17.31
C LEU A 62 16.85 -1.83 -17.74
N PRO A 63 16.62 -1.17 -18.88
CA PRO A 63 17.31 0.08 -19.21
C PRO A 63 17.22 1.07 -18.05
N LEU A 64 18.29 1.81 -17.75
CA LEU A 64 18.41 2.65 -16.55
C LEU A 64 17.16 3.53 -16.31
N LYS A 65 16.67 4.17 -17.37
CA LYS A 65 15.49 5.04 -17.31
C LYS A 65 14.21 4.26 -16.96
N GLU A 66 14.00 3.11 -17.59
CA GLU A 66 12.86 2.23 -17.32
C GLU A 66 12.93 1.66 -15.89
N SER A 67 14.13 1.30 -15.43
CA SER A 67 14.34 0.86 -14.05
C SER A 67 13.95 1.93 -13.05
N GLN A 68 14.41 3.18 -13.25
CA GLN A 68 14.08 4.31 -12.39
C GLN A 68 12.56 4.56 -12.35
N ASP A 69 11.92 4.60 -13.51
CA ASP A 69 10.47 4.83 -13.62
C ASP A 69 9.67 3.69 -12.96
N THR A 70 10.14 2.44 -13.11
CA THR A 70 9.54 1.27 -12.45
C THR A 70 9.65 1.35 -10.93
N ILE A 71 10.81 1.73 -10.38
CA ILE A 71 10.97 1.91 -8.93
C ILE A 71 10.01 2.96 -8.38
N VAL A 72 9.87 4.09 -9.07
CA VAL A 72 8.94 5.16 -8.66
C VAL A 72 7.49 4.66 -8.68
N ALA A 73 7.09 3.93 -9.72
CA ALA A 73 5.76 3.33 -9.82
C ALA A 73 5.51 2.32 -8.67
N SER A 74 6.50 1.49 -8.38
CA SER A 74 6.46 0.50 -7.30
C SER A 74 6.30 1.15 -5.92
N GLU A 75 7.06 2.21 -5.63
CA GLU A 75 6.94 2.94 -4.36
C GLU A 75 5.57 3.59 -4.19
N LYS A 76 5.03 4.17 -5.27
CA LYS A 76 3.70 4.78 -5.28
C LYS A 76 2.61 3.72 -5.02
N ALA A 77 2.67 2.57 -5.70
CA ALA A 77 1.74 1.47 -5.49
C ALA A 77 1.80 0.95 -4.05
N ALA A 78 3.02 0.77 -3.51
CA ALA A 78 3.21 0.32 -2.14
C ALA A 78 2.71 1.32 -1.08
N ALA A 79 2.80 2.63 -1.35
CA ALA A 79 2.23 3.66 -0.49
C ALA A 79 0.69 3.58 -0.47
N ALA A 80 0.06 3.45 -1.65
CA ALA A 80 -1.38 3.32 -1.77
C ALA A 80 -1.91 2.07 -1.05
N ALA A 81 -1.26 0.91 -1.25
CA ALA A 81 -1.64 -0.33 -0.57
C ALA A 81 -1.49 -0.22 0.96
N GLN A 82 -0.47 0.47 1.46
CA GLN A 82 -0.28 0.69 2.89
C GLN A 82 -1.40 1.54 3.51
N ILE A 83 -1.86 2.57 2.79
CA ILE A 83 -2.97 3.42 3.21
C ILE A 83 -4.24 2.56 3.30
N ALA A 84 -4.57 1.82 2.24
CA ALA A 84 -5.75 0.95 2.21
C ALA A 84 -5.74 -0.09 3.37
N ILE A 85 -4.58 -0.70 3.64
CA ILE A 85 -4.40 -1.65 4.76
C ILE A 85 -4.66 -0.96 6.10
N SER A 86 -4.14 0.26 6.29
CA SER A 86 -4.31 1.01 7.53
C SER A 86 -5.77 1.40 7.76
N GLU A 87 -6.45 1.88 6.72
CA GLU A 87 -7.87 2.23 6.77
C GLU A 87 -8.75 1.03 7.08
N ALA A 88 -8.49 -0.10 6.43
CA ALA A 88 -9.24 -1.34 6.64
C ALA A 88 -9.08 -1.86 8.08
N ARG A 89 -7.84 -1.88 8.61
CA ARG A 89 -7.56 -2.27 10.00
C ARG A 89 -8.23 -1.34 10.99
N THR A 90 -8.13 -0.03 10.79
CA THR A 90 -8.74 0.98 11.66
C THR A 90 -10.26 0.83 11.69
N TYR A 91 -10.88 0.67 10.53
CA TYR A 91 -12.32 0.49 10.43
C TYR A 91 -12.78 -0.78 11.15
N ILE A 92 -12.15 -1.92 10.86
CA ILE A 92 -12.51 -3.20 11.49
C ILE A 92 -12.32 -3.12 12.99
N ALA A 93 -11.19 -2.59 13.49
CA ALA A 93 -10.94 -2.45 14.92
C ALA A 93 -12.00 -1.59 15.60
N SER A 94 -12.32 -0.42 15.02
CA SER A 94 -13.36 0.48 15.53
C SER A 94 -14.73 -0.18 15.57
N LYS A 95 -15.18 -0.79 14.46
CA LYS A 95 -16.52 -1.40 14.39
C LYS A 95 -16.63 -2.68 15.20
N ASN A 96 -15.54 -3.43 15.35
CA ASN A 96 -15.52 -4.60 16.20
C ASN A 96 -15.71 -4.22 17.69
N LEU A 97 -15.19 -3.07 18.13
CA LEU A 97 -15.48 -2.55 19.48
C LEU A 97 -16.94 -2.15 19.66
N GLU A 98 -17.56 -1.56 18.63
CA GLU A 98 -18.95 -1.14 18.68
C GLU A 98 -19.93 -2.31 18.76
N ILE A 99 -19.69 -3.39 18.00
CA ILE A 99 -20.60 -4.55 17.94
C ILE A 99 -20.46 -5.49 19.14
N LYS A 100 -19.40 -5.38 19.96
CA LYS A 100 -19.20 -6.24 21.15
C LYS A 100 -20.37 -6.24 22.12
N LYS A 101 -21.17 -5.17 22.14
CA LYS A 101 -22.34 -5.02 23.01
C LYS A 101 -23.64 -5.53 22.37
N PHE A 102 -23.61 -5.93 21.10
CA PHE A 102 -24.79 -6.38 20.36
C PHE A 102 -25.00 -7.88 20.54
N ALA A 103 -26.24 -8.30 20.71
CA ALA A 103 -26.58 -9.71 20.83
C ALA A 103 -26.40 -10.47 19.49
N THR A 104 -26.48 -9.75 18.38
CA THR A 104 -26.40 -10.28 17.01
C THR A 104 -25.01 -10.13 16.38
N ALA A 105 -23.95 -9.99 17.17
CA ALA A 105 -22.62 -9.64 16.69
C ALA A 105 -21.82 -10.80 16.06
N THR A 106 -22.14 -12.05 16.41
CA THR A 106 -21.29 -13.22 16.14
C THR A 106 -20.90 -13.36 14.67
N SER A 107 -21.87 -13.29 13.74
CA SER A 107 -21.60 -13.43 12.30
C SER A 107 -20.70 -12.31 11.76
N THR A 108 -20.91 -11.07 12.22
CA THR A 108 -20.08 -9.93 11.82
C THR A 108 -18.67 -10.03 12.40
N GLN A 109 -18.52 -10.54 13.63
CA GLN A 109 -17.20 -10.78 14.23
C GLN A 109 -16.42 -11.84 13.45
N GLU A 110 -17.07 -12.93 13.05
CA GLU A 110 -16.46 -13.96 12.20
C GLU A 110 -16.04 -13.39 10.83
N ALA A 111 -16.89 -12.58 10.21
CA ALA A 111 -16.57 -11.92 8.95
C ALA A 111 -15.37 -10.97 9.08
N PHE A 112 -15.33 -10.17 10.15
CA PHE A 112 -14.19 -9.31 10.46
C PHE A 112 -12.91 -10.09 10.71
N GLY A 113 -12.98 -11.27 11.32
CA GLY A 113 -11.86 -12.20 11.44
C GLY A 113 -11.28 -12.57 10.07
N LYS A 114 -12.13 -13.05 9.15
CA LYS A 114 -11.73 -13.41 7.77
C LYS A 114 -11.15 -12.23 7.00
N PHE A 115 -11.73 -11.03 7.13
CA PHE A 115 -11.17 -9.83 6.50
C PHE A 115 -9.82 -9.46 7.09
N THR A 116 -9.65 -9.56 8.41
CA THR A 116 -8.38 -9.28 9.09
C THR A 116 -7.28 -10.24 8.63
N GLU A 117 -7.58 -11.52 8.46
CA GLU A 117 -6.65 -12.51 7.92
C GLU A 117 -6.17 -12.11 6.52
N ARG A 118 -7.10 -11.81 5.59
CA ARG A 118 -6.78 -11.36 4.23
C ARG A 118 -5.92 -10.09 4.23
N ILE A 119 -6.27 -9.10 5.04
CA ILE A 119 -5.52 -7.84 5.18
C ILE A 119 -4.11 -8.10 5.74
N ASN A 120 -3.96 -9.03 6.67
CA ASN A 120 -2.65 -9.39 7.22
C ASN A 120 -1.78 -10.11 6.19
N SER A 121 -2.34 -11.03 5.40
CA SER A 121 -1.63 -11.65 4.29
C SER A 121 -1.19 -10.62 3.25
N ALA A 122 -2.06 -9.66 2.90
CA ALA A 122 -1.69 -8.54 2.01
C ALA A 122 -0.54 -7.70 2.59
N ALA A 123 -0.59 -7.38 3.89
CA ALA A 123 0.48 -6.63 4.56
C ALA A 123 1.82 -7.37 4.55
N GLN A 124 1.83 -8.70 4.72
CA GLN A 124 3.04 -9.51 4.63
C GLN A 124 3.62 -9.47 3.20
N LYS A 125 2.78 -9.63 2.17
CA LYS A 125 3.19 -9.52 0.76
C LYS A 125 3.75 -8.13 0.44
N LEU A 126 3.09 -7.08 0.90
CA LEU A 126 3.54 -5.70 0.72
C LEU A 126 4.91 -5.44 1.36
N ASN A 127 5.16 -6.01 2.55
CA ASN A 127 6.46 -5.90 3.20
C ASN A 127 7.57 -6.62 2.43
N GLN A 128 7.26 -7.75 1.78
CA GLN A 128 8.22 -8.45 0.92
C GLN A 128 8.51 -7.63 -0.34
N PHE A 129 7.47 -7.19 -1.05
CA PHE A 129 7.57 -6.29 -2.20
C PHE A 129 8.49 -5.08 -1.93
N ARG A 130 8.33 -4.44 -0.76
CA ARG A 130 9.15 -3.26 -0.40
C ARG A 130 10.62 -3.59 -0.26
N LYS A 131 10.95 -4.75 0.31
CA LYS A 131 12.34 -5.21 0.43
C LYS A 131 12.93 -5.48 -0.95
N ASP A 132 12.16 -6.15 -1.82
CA ASP A 132 12.62 -6.49 -3.17
C ASP A 132 12.80 -5.22 -4.01
N THR A 133 11.87 -4.28 -3.92
CA THR A 133 12.00 -2.95 -4.53
C THR A 133 13.23 -2.19 -4.00
N ASP A 134 13.55 -2.30 -2.70
CA ASP A 134 14.74 -1.68 -2.13
C ASP A 134 16.05 -2.26 -2.70
N VAL A 135 16.11 -3.58 -2.82
CA VAL A 135 17.25 -4.28 -3.45
C VAL A 135 17.41 -3.82 -4.89
N ARG A 136 16.32 -3.79 -5.67
CA ARG A 136 16.34 -3.33 -7.06
C ARG A 136 16.77 -1.87 -7.18
N ARG A 137 16.29 -0.99 -6.29
CA ARG A 137 16.73 0.43 -6.27
C ARG A 137 18.24 0.54 -6.09
N ARG A 138 18.84 -0.27 -5.22
CA ARG A 138 20.30 -0.29 -5.05
C ARG A 138 21.02 -0.71 -6.32
N SER A 139 20.51 -1.72 -7.03
CA SER A 139 21.05 -2.14 -8.33
C SER A 139 20.96 -1.03 -9.38
N VAL A 140 19.84 -0.29 -9.42
CA VAL A 140 19.68 0.87 -10.31
C VAL A 140 20.69 1.97 -10.02
N LEU A 141 20.96 2.25 -8.74
CA LEU A 141 21.98 3.23 -8.35
C LEU A 141 23.39 2.81 -8.78
N MET A 142 23.70 1.52 -8.74
CA MET A 142 24.99 1.01 -9.25
C MET A 142 25.08 1.12 -10.78
N GLN A 143 23.99 0.84 -11.50
CA GLN A 143 23.91 1.03 -12.95
C GLN A 143 24.10 2.50 -13.33
N GLU A 144 23.46 3.41 -12.60
CA GLU A 144 23.61 4.87 -12.81
C GLU A 144 25.05 5.32 -12.55
N ALA A 145 25.70 4.81 -11.50
CA ALA A 145 27.10 5.11 -11.22
C ALA A 145 28.03 4.64 -12.34
N ALA A 146 27.81 3.45 -12.88
CA ALA A 146 28.58 2.92 -14.01
C ALA A 146 28.45 3.82 -15.26
N VAL A 147 27.22 4.21 -15.61
CA VAL A 147 26.98 5.11 -16.76
C VAL A 147 27.70 6.45 -16.58
N LYS A 148 27.65 7.03 -15.37
CA LYS A 148 28.36 8.29 -15.08
C LYS A 148 29.88 8.14 -15.13
N MET A 149 30.41 7.00 -14.66
CA MET A 149 31.85 6.73 -14.77
C MET A 149 32.29 6.65 -16.23
N ASP A 150 31.52 5.97 -17.09
CA ASP A 150 31.81 5.89 -18.52
C ASP A 150 31.77 7.28 -19.19
N GLU A 151 30.82 8.15 -18.79
CA GLU A 151 30.74 9.53 -19.25
C GLU A 151 31.96 10.35 -18.82
N VAL A 152 32.36 10.25 -17.56
CA VAL A 152 33.55 10.92 -17.01
C VAL A 152 34.82 10.44 -17.70
N ASP A 153 35.00 9.13 -17.88
CA ASP A 153 36.18 8.57 -18.55
C ASP A 153 36.30 9.09 -20.00
N LYS A 154 35.16 9.22 -20.69
CA LYS A 154 35.10 9.81 -22.03
C LYS A 154 35.49 11.30 -22.01
N GLU A 155 34.99 12.08 -21.06
CA GLU A 155 35.35 13.49 -20.92
C GLU A 155 36.82 13.68 -20.58
N VAL A 156 37.37 12.88 -19.67
CA VAL A 156 38.80 12.87 -19.31
C VAL A 156 39.65 12.54 -20.53
N LYS A 157 39.26 11.54 -21.32
CA LYS A 157 39.96 11.20 -22.57
C LYS A 157 39.92 12.36 -23.58
N ASN A 158 38.75 12.97 -23.79
CA ASN A 158 38.63 14.12 -24.68
C ASN A 158 39.48 15.31 -24.21
N MET A 159 39.56 15.54 -22.90
CA MET A 159 40.43 16.56 -22.32
C MET A 159 41.91 16.23 -22.55
N ALA A 160 42.33 14.98 -22.33
CA ALA A 160 43.70 14.55 -22.58
C ALA A 160 44.08 14.76 -24.05
N ASP A 161 43.23 14.35 -24.98
CA ASP A 161 43.42 14.54 -26.43
C ASP A 161 43.50 16.04 -26.80
N ALA A 162 42.71 16.89 -26.15
CA ALA A 162 42.70 18.34 -26.38
C ALA A 162 43.92 19.07 -25.80
N VAL A 163 44.51 18.57 -24.72
CA VAL A 163 45.69 19.16 -24.07
C VAL A 163 46.99 18.68 -24.71
N GLN A 164 46.98 17.53 -25.40
CA GLN A 164 48.15 16.93 -26.04
C GLN A 164 48.96 17.91 -26.93
N PRO A 165 48.36 18.74 -27.79
CA PRO A 165 49.11 19.71 -28.61
C PRO A 165 49.87 20.76 -27.78
N PHE A 166 49.38 21.12 -26.60
CA PHE A 166 50.04 22.09 -25.71
C PHE A 166 51.18 21.47 -24.91
N ALA A 167 51.14 20.15 -24.68
CA ALA A 167 52.20 19.42 -23.99
C ALA A 167 53.42 19.20 -24.91
N ASP A 168 53.22 19.12 -26.22
CA ASP A 168 54.28 18.92 -27.21
C ASP A 168 55.02 20.23 -27.56
N GLU A 169 54.37 21.40 -27.47
CA GLU A 169 54.97 22.71 -27.77
C GLU A 169 55.97 23.22 -26.69
N ASP A 170 55.89 22.75 -25.45
CA ASP A 170 56.81 23.14 -24.36
C ASP A 170 58.15 22.37 -24.37
N VAL A 171 58.33 21.39 -25.27
CA VAL A 171 59.57 20.57 -25.37
C VAL A 171 60.59 21.16 -26.37
N GLU A 172 60.22 22.15 -27.19
CA GLU A 172 61.08 22.72 -28.24
C GLU A 172 61.70 24.10 -27.93
N LYS A 173 61.90 24.46 -26.65
CA LYS A 173 62.70 25.66 -26.27
C LYS A 173 63.90 25.35 -25.38
#